data_AF-A0A945L951-F1
#
_entry.id   AF-A0A945L951-F1
#
_cell.length_a   1.000
_cell.length_b   1.000
_cell.length_c   1.000
_cell.angle_alpha   90.00
_cell.angle_beta   90.00
_cell.angle_gamma   90.00
#
_symmetry.space_group_name_H-M   'P 1'
#
loop_
_entity.id
_entity.type
_entity.pdbx_description
1 polymer ?
#
loop_
_entity_poly.entity_id
_entity_poly.type
_entity_poly.pdbx_seq_one_letter_code
_entity_poly.pdbx_strand_id
1 'polypeptide(L)'
;MSEVTHVLTEGIRGHLALIARIFPHAKLSVVLEEPDAVAACNGAIPTASGLNTYVNVDRAQILGSWEPLIHMAVACGASFGVALAHSDELFTQALMGAGATVFLGSGSSSFLGEQLEARNAVYWQVKPEWSPRKNARDIAQRIMSLGFELSATTGSLVVVPTTESVSQSWVAARSAITAVREVVDLLNDEDRLLGE
;
A
#
# COMPACT_ATOMS: atom_id res chain seq x y z
N MET A 1 19.10 -14.31 -8.20
CA MET A 1 18.76 -13.47 -7.03
C MET A 1 19.96 -12.57 -6.75
N SER A 2 19.75 -11.26 -6.61
CA SER A 2 20.84 -10.31 -6.30
C SER A 2 21.40 -10.57 -4.90
N GLU A 3 22.69 -10.30 -4.70
CA GLU A 3 23.34 -10.36 -3.39
C GLU A 3 22.62 -9.47 -2.36
N VAL A 4 22.18 -8.29 -2.78
CA VAL A 4 21.43 -7.34 -1.93
C VAL A 4 20.11 -7.96 -1.43
N THR A 5 19.33 -8.56 -2.34
CA THR A 5 18.06 -9.21 -1.98
C THR A 5 18.29 -10.34 -0.98
N HIS A 6 19.35 -11.12 -1.16
CA HIS A 6 19.71 -12.21 -0.24
C HIS A 6 20.02 -11.67 1.16
N VAL A 7 20.91 -10.69 1.26
CA VAL A 7 21.30 -10.08 2.54
C VAL A 7 20.09 -9.45 3.24
N LEU A 8 19.23 -8.74 2.50
CA LEU A 8 18.01 -8.15 3.05
C LEU A 8 17.03 -9.22 3.55
N THR A 9 16.87 -10.31 2.81
CA THR A 9 16.00 -11.43 3.19
C THR A 9 16.47 -12.05 4.51
N GLU A 10 17.77 -12.31 4.66
CA GLU A 10 18.35 -12.85 5.89
C GLU A 10 18.19 -11.90 7.08
N GLY A 11 18.46 -10.60 6.86
CA GLY A 11 18.30 -9.57 7.88
C GLY A 11 16.86 -9.46 8.39
N ILE A 12 15.88 -9.39 7.48
CA ILE A 12 14.46 -9.30 7.86
C ILE A 12 13.99 -10.57 8.57
N ARG A 13 14.40 -11.75 8.11
CA ARG A 13 14.04 -13.02 8.77
C ARG A 13 14.50 -13.04 10.23
N GLY A 14 15.75 -12.66 10.48
CA GLY A 14 16.30 -12.56 11.84
C GLY A 14 15.53 -11.53 12.69
N HIS A 15 15.17 -10.39 12.08
CA HIS A 15 14.41 -9.36 12.77
C HIS A 15 12.99 -9.80 13.14
N LEU A 16 12.28 -10.45 12.22
CA LEU A 16 10.94 -11.01 12.48
C LEU A 16 10.97 -12.05 13.60
N ALA A 17 11.95 -12.96 13.58
CA ALA A 17 12.12 -13.94 14.65
C ALA A 17 12.36 -13.28 16.02
N LEU A 18 13.15 -12.20 16.06
CA LEU A 18 13.38 -11.44 17.28
C LEU A 18 12.09 -10.78 17.79
N ILE A 19 11.31 -10.12 16.92
CA ILE A 19 10.04 -9.48 17.28
C ILE A 19 9.04 -10.52 17.75
N ALA A 20 8.89 -11.63 17.03
CA ALA A 20 7.95 -12.70 17.38
C ALA A 20 8.27 -13.31 18.75
N ARG A 21 9.55 -13.38 19.14
CA ARG A 21 9.96 -13.82 20.49
C ARG A 21 9.52 -12.84 21.58
N ILE A 22 9.53 -11.54 21.30
CA ILE A 22 9.13 -10.50 22.26
C ILE A 22 7.60 -10.39 22.33
N PHE A 23 6.92 -10.53 21.19
CA PHE A 23 5.48 -10.38 21.04
C PHE A 23 4.86 -11.65 20.43
N PRO A 24 4.75 -12.75 21.18
CA PRO A 24 4.36 -14.07 20.65
C PRO A 24 2.93 -14.15 20.12
N HIS A 25 2.09 -13.16 20.43
CA HIS A 25 0.70 -13.07 19.95
C HIS A 25 0.46 -11.93 18.97
N ALA A 26 1.51 -11.18 18.60
CA ALA A 26 1.39 -10.12 17.61
C ALA A 26 1.28 -10.70 16.20
N LYS A 27 0.38 -10.12 15.39
CA LYS A 27 0.39 -10.32 13.94
C LYS A 27 1.39 -9.34 13.35
N LEU A 28 2.41 -9.87 12.69
CA LEU A 28 3.46 -9.06 12.10
C LEU A 28 3.16 -8.77 10.63
N SER A 29 3.46 -7.55 10.22
CA SER A 29 3.38 -7.09 8.84
C SER A 29 4.69 -6.40 8.49
N VAL A 30 5.26 -6.72 7.33
CA VAL A 30 6.41 -6.03 6.76
C VAL A 30 5.93 -5.17 5.60
N VAL A 31 6.31 -3.90 5.60
CA VAL A 31 6.04 -2.99 4.47
C VAL A 31 7.37 -2.54 3.88
N LEU A 32 7.55 -2.77 2.59
CA LEU A 32 8.66 -2.26 1.82
C LEU A 32 8.22 -0.98 1.11
N GLU A 33 8.86 0.14 1.43
CA GLU A 33 8.58 1.43 0.80
C GLU A 33 9.45 1.61 -0.45
N GLU A 34 8.81 1.72 -1.60
CA GLU A 34 9.45 1.76 -2.92
C GLU A 34 8.95 2.98 -3.71
N PRO A 35 9.29 4.21 -3.25
CA PRO A 35 8.78 5.44 -3.84
C PRO A 35 9.21 5.62 -5.31
N ASP A 36 10.40 5.13 -5.67
CA ASP A 36 11.00 5.33 -6.98
C ASP A 36 10.78 4.18 -7.97
N ALA A 37 10.09 3.09 -7.59
CA ALA A 37 9.98 1.90 -8.45
C ALA A 37 9.34 2.23 -9.82
N VAL A 38 8.28 3.03 -9.83
CA VAL A 38 7.62 3.47 -11.08
C VAL A 38 8.53 4.41 -11.88
N ALA A 39 9.22 5.33 -11.21
CA ALA A 39 10.16 6.25 -11.85
C ALA A 39 11.38 5.51 -12.44
N ALA A 40 11.87 4.47 -11.77
CA ALA A 40 12.93 3.58 -12.24
C ALA A 40 12.52 2.88 -13.54
N CYS A 41 11.30 2.34 -13.62
CA CYS A 41 10.79 1.73 -14.85
C CYS A 41 10.69 2.70 -16.03
N ASN A 42 10.46 3.99 -15.73
CA ASN A 42 10.33 5.03 -16.75
C ASN A 42 11.66 5.72 -17.08
N GLY A 43 12.77 5.36 -16.43
CA GLY A 43 14.06 6.06 -16.59
C GLY A 43 13.99 7.52 -16.16
N ALA A 44 13.13 7.83 -15.17
CA ALA A 44 12.80 9.18 -14.73
C ALA A 44 13.57 9.62 -13.47
N ILE A 45 14.41 8.76 -12.91
CA ILE A 45 15.20 9.08 -11.71
C ILE A 45 16.38 9.97 -12.11
N PRO A 46 16.48 11.22 -11.61
CA PRO A 46 17.58 12.10 -11.94
C PRO A 46 18.90 11.61 -11.33
N THR A 47 19.98 11.76 -12.08
CA THR A 47 21.34 11.64 -11.57
C THR A 47 21.68 12.79 -10.62
N ALA A 48 22.71 12.62 -9.79
CA ALA A 48 23.12 13.62 -8.81
C ALA A 48 23.46 15.01 -9.41
N SER A 49 23.86 15.09 -10.67
CA SER A 49 24.13 16.36 -11.35
C SER A 49 22.86 17.08 -11.84
N GLY A 50 21.72 16.40 -11.88
CA GLY A 50 20.47 16.88 -12.47
C GLY A 50 20.48 17.00 -14.00
N LEU A 51 21.59 16.66 -14.66
CA LEU A 51 21.74 16.82 -16.13
C LEU A 51 21.27 15.60 -16.92
N ASN A 52 21.16 14.45 -16.28
CA ASN A 52 20.76 13.17 -16.89
C ASN A 52 19.86 12.39 -15.93
N THR A 53 19.21 11.34 -16.44
CA THR A 53 18.51 10.33 -15.64
C THR A 53 19.23 8.99 -15.69
N TYR A 54 18.98 8.14 -14.68
CA TYR A 54 19.43 6.75 -14.71
C TYR A 54 18.69 5.95 -15.79
N VAL A 55 19.36 4.92 -16.31
CA VAL A 55 18.76 3.98 -17.27
C VAL A 55 17.54 3.32 -16.64
N ASN A 56 16.51 3.11 -17.44
CA ASN A 56 15.30 2.47 -16.98
C ASN A 56 15.57 1.01 -16.55
N VAL A 57 14.87 0.57 -15.51
CA VAL A 57 14.95 -0.81 -15.01
C VAL A 57 13.70 -1.58 -15.45
N ASP A 58 13.87 -2.82 -15.91
CA ASP A 58 12.73 -3.66 -16.25
C ASP A 58 11.85 -3.91 -15.01
N ARG A 59 10.54 -3.74 -15.15
CA ARG A 59 9.55 -4.04 -14.11
C ARG A 59 9.66 -5.49 -13.63
N ALA A 60 9.92 -6.43 -14.55
CA ALA A 60 10.08 -7.84 -14.20
C ALA A 60 11.28 -8.07 -13.28
N GLN A 61 12.35 -7.27 -13.44
CA GLN A 61 13.52 -7.34 -12.58
C GLN A 61 13.23 -6.83 -11.16
N ILE A 62 12.45 -5.74 -11.04
CA ILE A 62 12.02 -5.20 -9.74
C ILE A 62 11.11 -6.21 -9.03
N LEU A 63 10.07 -6.70 -9.71
CA LEU A 63 9.15 -7.70 -9.17
C LEU A 63 9.87 -8.98 -8.72
N GLY A 64 10.77 -9.51 -9.57
CA GLY A 64 11.57 -10.68 -9.24
C GLY A 64 12.55 -10.46 -8.08
N SER A 65 12.85 -9.20 -7.72
CA SER A 65 13.65 -8.86 -6.55
C SER A 65 12.82 -8.77 -5.27
N TRP A 66 11.53 -8.48 -5.36
CA TRP A 66 10.60 -8.45 -4.22
C TRP A 66 10.01 -9.82 -3.89
N GLU A 67 9.82 -10.68 -4.89
CA GLU A 67 9.23 -12.01 -4.71
C GLU A 67 9.90 -12.84 -3.57
N PRO A 68 11.24 -12.93 -3.45
CA PRO A 68 11.87 -13.66 -2.34
C PRO A 68 11.53 -13.08 -0.96
N LEU A 69 11.34 -11.76 -0.85
CA LEU A 69 10.97 -11.10 0.41
C LEU A 69 9.54 -11.42 0.81
N ILE A 70 8.62 -11.45 -0.16
CA ILE A 70 7.22 -11.84 0.04
C ILE A 70 7.17 -13.28 0.55
N HIS A 71 7.82 -14.22 -0.14
CA HIS A 71 7.86 -15.63 0.26
C HIS A 71 8.48 -15.83 1.64
N MET A 72 9.56 -15.11 1.95
CA MET A 72 10.21 -15.18 3.27
C MET A 72 9.28 -14.68 4.38
N ALA A 73 8.60 -13.55 4.18
CA ALA A 73 7.69 -13.02 5.19
C ALA A 73 6.53 -13.98 5.46
N VAL A 74 5.93 -14.53 4.39
CA VAL A 74 4.87 -15.55 4.50
C VAL A 74 5.37 -16.79 5.25
N ALA A 75 6.59 -17.27 4.94
CA ALA A 75 7.19 -18.41 5.64
C ALA A 75 7.45 -18.14 7.14
N CYS A 76 7.60 -16.87 7.52
CA CYS A 76 7.72 -16.44 8.92
C CYS A 76 6.36 -16.17 9.59
N GLY A 77 5.24 -16.38 8.90
CA GLY A 77 3.90 -16.08 9.40
C GLY A 77 3.59 -14.58 9.47
N ALA A 78 4.35 -13.74 8.75
CA ALA A 78 4.10 -12.31 8.61
C ALA A 78 3.41 -12.01 7.27
N SER A 79 2.60 -10.98 7.22
CA SER A 79 2.15 -10.42 5.94
C SER A 79 3.24 -9.52 5.36
N PHE A 80 3.21 -9.34 4.04
CA PHE A 80 4.13 -8.45 3.34
C PHE A 80 3.34 -7.47 2.49
N GLY A 81 3.76 -6.22 2.43
CA GLY A 81 3.20 -5.23 1.52
C GLY A 81 4.26 -4.35 0.89
N VAL A 82 3.91 -3.75 -0.25
CA VAL A 82 4.77 -2.78 -0.94
C VAL A 82 4.01 -1.48 -1.10
N ALA A 83 4.59 -0.39 -0.58
CA ALA A 83 4.06 0.95 -0.70
C ALA A 83 4.76 1.68 -1.85
N LEU A 84 4.00 2.09 -2.86
CA LEU A 84 4.49 2.84 -4.02
C LEU A 84 4.07 4.31 -3.90
N ALA A 85 4.91 5.25 -4.32
CA ALA A 85 4.52 6.67 -4.34
C ALA A 85 3.46 6.97 -5.41
N HIS A 86 3.45 6.18 -6.49
CA HIS A 86 2.52 6.32 -7.62
C HIS A 86 1.89 4.99 -7.95
N SER A 87 0.58 5.00 -8.19
CA SER A 87 -0.14 3.80 -8.62
C SER A 87 0.29 3.37 -10.02
N ASP A 88 0.67 2.12 -10.19
CA ASP A 88 0.92 1.47 -11.48
C ASP A 88 0.14 0.15 -11.50
N GLU A 89 -0.66 -0.06 -12.54
CA GLU A 89 -1.60 -1.20 -12.61
C GLU A 89 -0.87 -2.54 -12.70
N LEU A 90 0.26 -2.59 -13.41
CA LEU A 90 1.04 -3.81 -13.59
C LEU A 90 1.75 -4.21 -12.29
N PHE A 91 2.33 -3.24 -11.57
CA PHE A 91 2.84 -3.50 -10.22
C PHE A 91 1.75 -3.96 -9.28
N THR A 92 0.60 -3.28 -9.27
CA THR A 92 -0.54 -3.62 -8.41
C THR A 92 -1.00 -5.05 -8.65
N GLN A 93 -1.23 -5.43 -9.90
CA GLN A 93 -1.67 -6.77 -10.27
C GLN A 93 -0.64 -7.85 -9.89
N ALA A 94 0.64 -7.62 -10.19
CA ALA A 94 1.70 -8.58 -9.90
C ALA A 94 1.91 -8.80 -8.40
N LEU A 95 1.91 -7.71 -7.62
CA LEU A 95 2.07 -7.76 -6.16
C LEU A 95 0.90 -8.48 -5.49
N MET A 96 -0.34 -8.13 -5.85
CA MET A 96 -1.51 -8.81 -5.31
C MET A 96 -1.55 -10.29 -5.74
N GLY A 97 -1.17 -10.61 -6.98
CA GLY A 97 -1.03 -11.99 -7.44
C GLY A 97 0.01 -12.79 -6.67
N ALA A 98 1.06 -12.14 -6.16
CA ALA A 98 2.06 -12.73 -5.27
C ALA A 98 1.61 -12.80 -3.79
N GLY A 99 0.40 -12.35 -3.47
CA GLY A 99 -0.13 -12.33 -2.10
C GLY A 99 0.37 -11.17 -1.25
N ALA A 100 1.02 -10.17 -1.85
CA ALA A 100 1.43 -8.96 -1.15
C ALA A 100 0.25 -8.00 -0.96
N THR A 101 0.24 -7.32 0.17
CA THR A 101 -0.62 -6.17 0.45
C THR A 101 -0.17 -4.98 -0.40
N VAL A 102 -1.08 -4.41 -1.18
CA VAL A 102 -0.82 -3.19 -1.94
C VAL A 102 -1.62 -2.04 -1.34
N PHE A 103 -0.97 -0.88 -1.27
CA PHE A 103 -1.55 0.36 -0.76
C PHE A 103 -2.03 1.20 -1.93
N LEU A 104 -3.34 1.28 -2.11
CA LEU A 104 -3.98 1.97 -3.22
C LEU A 104 -4.15 3.45 -2.91
N GLY A 105 -3.79 4.31 -3.87
CA GLY A 105 -4.16 5.72 -3.88
C GLY A 105 -5.39 5.97 -4.75
N SER A 106 -5.80 7.25 -4.86
CA SER A 106 -6.91 7.67 -5.72
C SER A 106 -6.75 7.20 -7.17
N GLY A 107 -7.85 6.77 -7.80
CA GLY A 107 -7.90 6.49 -9.24
C GLY A 107 -7.27 5.17 -9.69
N SER A 108 -6.94 4.26 -8.76
CA SER A 108 -6.06 3.13 -9.07
C SER A 108 -6.80 1.80 -9.28
N SER A 109 -6.64 1.31 -10.52
CA SER A 109 -6.77 -0.08 -10.96
C SER A 109 -8.17 -0.64 -11.23
N SER A 110 -8.29 -1.32 -12.38
CA SER A 110 -9.42 -2.20 -12.72
C SER A 110 -9.47 -3.44 -11.82
N PHE A 111 -8.32 -3.86 -11.30
CA PHE A 111 -8.12 -5.03 -10.45
C PHE A 111 -8.72 -4.88 -9.04
N LEU A 112 -9.07 -3.65 -8.65
CA LEU A 112 -9.77 -3.38 -7.39
C LEU A 112 -11.09 -4.15 -7.28
N GLY A 113 -11.85 -4.24 -8.38
CA GLY A 113 -13.11 -4.99 -8.40
C GLY A 113 -12.89 -6.47 -8.06
N GLU A 114 -11.95 -7.11 -8.73
CA GLU A 114 -11.61 -8.53 -8.50
C GLU A 114 -11.22 -8.81 -7.04
N GLN A 115 -10.47 -7.90 -6.40
CA GLN A 115 -10.08 -8.07 -5.00
C GLN A 115 -11.25 -7.91 -4.03
N LEU A 116 -12.15 -6.96 -4.30
CA LEU A 116 -13.36 -6.77 -3.50
C LEU A 116 -14.30 -7.98 -3.63
N GLU A 117 -14.46 -8.54 -4.84
CA GLU A 117 -15.23 -9.77 -5.07
C GLU A 117 -14.64 -10.97 -4.32
N ALA A 118 -13.31 -11.10 -4.36
CA ALA A 118 -12.58 -12.15 -3.64
C ALA A 118 -12.60 -11.96 -2.11
N ARG A 119 -13.13 -10.84 -1.60
CA ARG A 119 -13.11 -10.44 -0.18
C ARG A 119 -11.70 -10.36 0.41
N ASN A 120 -10.72 -10.01 -0.42
CA ASN A 120 -9.37 -9.75 0.05
C ASN A 120 -9.30 -8.37 0.70
N ALA A 121 -8.40 -8.21 1.67
CA ALA A 121 -8.17 -6.92 2.29
C ALA A 121 -7.52 -5.95 1.27
N VAL A 122 -8.20 -4.84 1.01
CA VAL A 122 -7.75 -3.75 0.15
C VAL A 122 -7.39 -2.56 1.01
N TYR A 123 -6.15 -2.09 0.92
CA TYR A 123 -5.65 -1.00 1.74
C TYR A 123 -5.70 0.29 0.94
N TRP A 124 -6.50 1.27 1.38
CA TRP A 124 -6.67 2.54 0.70
C TRP A 124 -6.01 3.68 1.48
N GLN A 125 -5.06 4.37 0.85
CA GLN A 125 -4.34 5.48 1.43
C GLN A 125 -5.12 6.79 1.35
N VAL A 126 -5.26 7.45 2.50
CA VAL A 126 -5.81 8.80 2.61
C VAL A 126 -4.79 9.81 2.13
N LYS A 127 -5.22 10.71 1.24
CA LYS A 127 -4.41 11.84 0.80
C LYS A 127 -4.38 12.93 1.85
N PRO A 128 -3.21 13.29 2.40
CA PRO A 128 -3.10 14.28 3.47
C PRO A 128 -3.51 15.69 3.01
N GLU A 129 -3.38 16.00 1.72
CA GLU A 129 -3.76 17.29 1.13
C GLU A 129 -5.27 17.41 0.84
N TRP A 130 -6.05 16.35 1.04
CA TRP A 130 -7.49 16.33 0.84
C TRP A 130 -8.23 16.36 2.16
N SER A 131 -9.39 17.04 2.18
CA SER A 131 -10.29 16.96 3.32
C SER A 131 -10.79 15.52 3.52
N PRO A 132 -11.12 15.09 4.75
CA PRO A 132 -11.69 13.77 5.00
C PRO A 132 -12.92 13.49 4.13
N ARG A 133 -13.80 14.49 3.93
CA ARG A 133 -14.97 14.36 3.04
C ARG A 133 -14.59 14.12 1.58
N LYS A 134 -13.53 14.75 1.08
CA LYS A 134 -13.06 14.55 -0.30
C LYS A 134 -12.47 13.14 -0.47
N ASN A 135 -11.67 12.66 0.49
CA ASN A 135 -11.16 11.29 0.50
C ASN A 135 -12.31 10.26 0.53
N ALA A 136 -13.27 10.42 1.44
CA ALA A 136 -14.42 9.52 1.55
C ALA A 136 -15.26 9.49 0.26
N ARG A 137 -15.50 10.65 -0.37
CA ARG A 137 -16.23 10.70 -1.65
C ARG A 137 -15.49 10.02 -2.79
N ASP A 138 -14.16 10.17 -2.89
CA ASP A 138 -13.35 9.50 -3.90
C ASP A 138 -13.42 7.97 -3.77
N ILE A 139 -13.28 7.46 -2.54
CA ILE A 139 -13.42 6.05 -2.21
C ILE A 139 -14.82 5.54 -2.58
N ALA A 140 -15.87 6.23 -2.11
CA ALA A 140 -17.26 5.84 -2.36
C ALA A 140 -17.61 5.83 -3.84
N GLN A 141 -17.27 6.90 -4.56
CA GLN A 141 -17.49 6.98 -6.00
C GLN A 141 -16.78 5.84 -6.74
N ARG A 142 -15.57 5.47 -6.31
CA ARG A 142 -14.86 4.34 -6.94
C ARG A 142 -15.56 3.02 -6.70
N ILE A 143 -15.91 2.70 -5.46
CA ILE A 143 -16.60 1.46 -5.10
C ILE A 143 -17.92 1.33 -5.85
N MET A 144 -18.72 2.41 -5.87
CA MET A 144 -20.00 2.44 -6.59
C MET A 144 -19.81 2.33 -8.11
N SER A 145 -18.75 2.92 -8.67
CA SER A 145 -18.45 2.80 -10.11
C SER A 145 -18.10 1.37 -10.54
N LEU A 146 -17.65 0.53 -9.59
CA LEU A 146 -17.38 -0.89 -9.79
C LEU A 146 -18.63 -1.76 -9.57
N GLY A 147 -19.78 -1.16 -9.21
CA GLY A 147 -21.04 -1.87 -8.99
C GLY A 147 -21.22 -2.41 -7.57
N PHE A 148 -20.37 -2.02 -6.62
CA PHE A 148 -20.49 -2.42 -5.22
C PHE A 148 -21.25 -1.37 -4.40
N GLU A 149 -22.07 -1.83 -3.45
CA GLU A 149 -22.51 -1.00 -2.34
C GLU A 149 -21.35 -0.81 -1.35
N LEU A 150 -21.28 0.34 -0.68
CA LEU A 150 -20.23 0.60 0.33
C LEU A 150 -20.29 -0.43 1.46
N SER A 151 -21.51 -0.75 1.91
CA SER A 151 -21.78 -1.77 2.92
C SER A 151 -21.15 -3.14 2.58
N ALA A 152 -21.10 -3.50 1.29
CA ALA A 152 -20.53 -4.77 0.82
C ALA A 152 -19.00 -4.85 0.97
N THR A 153 -18.33 -3.69 1.10
CA THR A 153 -16.88 -3.61 1.30
C THR A 153 -16.45 -3.71 2.76
N THR A 154 -17.43 -3.77 3.69
CA THR A 154 -17.17 -3.91 5.12
C THR A 154 -16.33 -5.15 5.41
N GLY A 155 -15.17 -4.95 6.05
CA GLY A 155 -14.22 -6.01 6.38
C GLY A 155 -13.19 -6.32 5.29
N SER A 156 -13.39 -5.84 4.07
CA SER A 156 -12.41 -5.92 2.98
C SER A 156 -11.66 -4.61 2.79
N LEU A 157 -12.34 -3.45 2.90
CA LEU A 157 -11.70 -2.15 2.75
C LEU A 157 -11.04 -1.70 4.06
N VAL A 158 -9.75 -1.41 4.01
CA VAL A 158 -8.96 -0.88 5.13
C VAL A 158 -8.44 0.50 4.74
N VAL A 159 -8.96 1.54 5.38
CA VAL A 159 -8.47 2.92 5.17
C VAL A 159 -7.24 3.16 6.04
N VAL A 160 -6.16 3.64 5.44
CA VAL A 160 -4.86 3.84 6.10
C VAL A 160 -4.26 5.21 5.78
N PRO A 161 -3.39 5.76 6.63
CA PRO A 161 -2.61 6.93 6.28
C PRO A 161 -1.50 6.58 5.28
N THR A 162 -0.89 7.57 4.64
CA THR A 162 0.36 7.34 3.89
C THR A 162 1.51 7.08 4.86
N THR A 163 2.49 6.26 4.46
CA THR A 163 3.68 5.99 5.30
C THR A 163 4.47 7.24 5.61
N GLU A 164 4.56 8.17 4.65
CA GLU A 164 5.18 9.48 4.83
C GLU A 164 4.52 10.28 5.97
N SER A 165 3.18 10.34 5.99
CA SER A 165 2.46 11.15 6.98
C SER A 165 2.65 10.66 8.43
N VAL A 166 2.90 9.36 8.62
CA VAL A 166 3.12 8.77 9.94
C VAL A 166 4.59 8.80 10.39
N SER A 167 5.54 8.91 9.46
CA SER A 167 6.97 8.87 9.76
C SER A 167 7.59 10.25 10.02
N GLN A 168 6.97 11.34 9.54
CA GLN A 168 7.53 12.70 9.67
C GLN A 168 7.61 13.22 11.11
N SER A 169 6.51 13.14 11.87
CA SER A 169 6.46 13.60 13.27
C SER A 169 5.24 13.05 14.00
N TRP A 170 5.26 13.06 15.34
CA TRP A 170 4.10 12.69 16.15
C TRP A 170 2.85 13.54 15.84
N VAL A 171 3.03 14.83 15.58
CA VAL A 171 1.91 15.74 15.25
C VAL A 171 1.31 15.39 13.89
N ALA A 172 2.16 15.13 12.89
CA ALA A 172 1.72 14.70 11.56
C ALA A 172 1.00 13.34 11.63
N ALA A 173 1.58 12.37 12.35
CA ALA A 173 1.01 11.04 12.53
C ALA A 173 -0.38 11.11 13.19
N ARG A 174 -0.52 11.90 14.27
CA ARG A 174 -1.81 12.08 14.94
C ARG A 174 -2.85 12.71 14.02
N SER A 175 -2.47 13.72 13.25
CA SER A 175 -3.38 14.35 12.27
C SER A 175 -3.80 13.37 11.18
N ALA A 176 -2.87 12.59 10.64
CA ALA A 176 -3.15 11.57 9.61
C ALA A 176 -4.08 10.47 10.13
N ILE A 177 -3.83 9.95 11.34
CA ILE A 177 -4.70 8.95 11.98
C ILE A 177 -6.09 9.53 12.26
N THR A 178 -6.17 10.80 12.66
CA THR A 178 -7.46 11.48 12.87
C THR A 178 -8.24 11.60 11.57
N ALA A 179 -7.57 11.99 10.48
CA ALA A 179 -8.19 12.06 9.15
C ALA A 179 -8.70 10.70 8.68
N VAL A 180 -7.93 9.63 8.89
CA VAL A 180 -8.36 8.25 8.59
C VAL A 180 -9.64 7.90 9.34
N ARG A 181 -9.70 8.19 10.65
CA ARG A 181 -10.91 7.94 11.44
C ARG A 181 -12.11 8.70 10.89
N GLU A 182 -11.96 9.99 10.59
CA GLU A 182 -13.04 10.80 10.03
C GLU A 182 -13.51 10.30 8.65
N VAL A 183 -12.59 9.81 7.81
CA VAL A 183 -12.94 9.16 6.53
C VAL A 183 -13.76 7.90 6.77
N VAL A 184 -13.34 7.04 7.70
CA VAL A 184 -14.07 5.81 8.03
C VAL A 184 -15.44 6.12 8.60
N ASP A 185 -15.56 7.10 9.49
CA ASP A 185 -16.84 7.54 10.06
C ASP A 185 -17.80 8.03 8.96
N LEU A 186 -17.29 8.76 7.96
CA LEU A 186 -18.08 9.20 6.81
C LEU A 186 -18.48 8.06 5.87
N LEU A 187 -17.60 7.07 5.66
CA LEU A 187 -17.93 5.90 4.83
C LEU A 187 -18.99 5.01 5.48
N ASN A 188 -19.04 4.98 6.82
CA ASN A 188 -20.06 4.25 7.57
C ASN A 188 -21.40 4.99 7.68
N ASP A 189 -21.44 6.28 7.32
CA ASP A 189 -22.61 7.16 7.37
C ASP A 189 -22.88 7.73 5.97
N GLU A 190 -23.45 6.88 5.11
CA GLU A 190 -23.70 7.22 3.70
C GLU A 190 -24.56 8.48 3.54
N ASP A 191 -25.56 8.65 4.40
CA ASP A 191 -26.44 9.83 4.41
C ASP A 191 -25.65 11.12 4.66
N ARG A 192 -24.69 11.10 5.58
CA ARG A 192 -23.80 12.24 5.85
C ARG A 192 -22.79 12.48 4.73
N LEU A 193 -22.33 11.43 4.07
CA LEU A 193 -21.37 11.53 2.96
C LEU A 193 -22.01 12.12 1.70
N LEU A 194 -23.22 11.64 1.37
CA LEU A 194 -23.98 11.96 0.16
C LEU A 194 -24.94 13.15 0.33
N GLY A 195 -25.32 13.49 1.57
CA GLY A 195 -26.06 14.72 1.87
C GLY A 195 -25.26 15.97 1.47
N GLU A 196 -25.93 17.10 1.24
CA GLU A 196 -25.27 18.36 0.90
C GLU A 196 -24.49 18.94 2.09
#